data_AF-A0AA51FAF1-F1
#
_entry.id   AF-A0AA51FAF1-F1
#
_cell.length_a   1.000
_cell.length_b   1.000
_cell.length_c   1.000
_cell.angle_alpha   90.00
_cell.angle_beta   90.00
_cell.angle_gamma   90.00
#
_symmetry.space_group_name_H-M   'P 1'
#
loop_
_entity.id
_entity.type
_entity.pdbx_description
1 polymer ?
#
loop_
_entity_poly.entity_id
_entity_poly.type
_entity_poly.pdbx_seq_one_letter_code
_entity_poly.pdbx_strand_id
1 'polypeptide(L)'
;MVKKKRQSDPGENGDESTESCDESVKSACPHVAKAVDLTRLKKALKSGGFERECSECKKSNKIEEPDPNYEEDLSLWMCLRCGTQLCGRARNKHALNHFNTPHSDCHSLTANTTTWDIYCYSCNNEVTASSSKKLHECIEYVKK
;
A
#
# COMPACT_ATOMS: atom_id res chain seq x y z
N MET A 1 30.73 16.63 67.01
CA MET A 1 30.99 15.24 67.46
C MET A 1 29.70 14.64 68.01
N VAL A 2 29.57 13.31 67.91
CA VAL A 2 28.51 12.41 68.40
C VAL A 2 27.43 12.00 67.37
N LYS A 3 27.53 10.71 67.02
CA LYS A 3 26.75 9.85 66.13
C LYS A 3 25.47 9.31 66.79
N LYS A 4 24.50 8.88 65.96
CA LYS A 4 23.64 7.67 66.09
C LYS A 4 22.91 7.49 64.73
N LYS A 5 23.30 6.61 63.78
CA LYS A 5 23.05 5.14 63.61
C LYS A 5 21.58 4.75 63.89
N ARG A 6 20.80 4.12 62.99
CA ARG A 6 21.08 2.87 62.23
C ARG A 6 19.99 2.56 61.15
N GLN A 7 20.41 1.87 60.05
CA GLN A 7 19.75 0.75 59.31
C GLN A 7 18.53 1.06 58.40
N SER A 8 18.31 0.47 57.20
CA SER A 8 18.76 -0.78 56.55
C SER A 8 18.67 -0.69 55.00
N ASP A 9 19.41 -1.54 54.28
CA ASP A 9 19.27 -1.84 52.84
C ASP A 9 18.18 -2.92 52.63
N PRO A 10 17.48 -2.90 51.48
CA PRO A 10 17.59 -4.07 50.59
C PRO A 10 17.64 -3.68 49.11
N GLY A 11 18.59 -4.28 48.39
CA GLY A 11 18.71 -4.20 46.94
C GLY A 11 17.62 -4.95 46.17
N GLU A 12 17.40 -4.56 44.93
CA GLU A 12 16.71 -5.34 43.90
C GLU A 12 17.34 -5.07 42.53
N ASN A 13 17.64 -6.17 41.82
CA ASN A 13 17.98 -6.21 40.41
C ASN A 13 16.68 -6.03 39.61
N GLY A 14 16.75 -5.41 38.43
CA GLY A 14 15.61 -5.33 37.53
C GLY A 14 15.95 -4.55 36.28
N ASP A 15 16.57 -5.22 35.33
CA ASP A 15 16.51 -4.86 33.93
C ASP A 15 15.04 -4.91 33.46
N GLU A 16 14.54 -3.81 32.93
CA GLU A 16 13.44 -3.86 31.95
C GLU A 16 13.57 -2.68 30.99
N SER A 17 14.51 -2.82 30.06
CA SER A 17 14.29 -2.25 28.73
C SER A 17 13.03 -2.94 28.19
N THR A 18 11.89 -2.26 28.28
CA THR A 18 10.73 -2.67 27.50
C THR A 18 10.66 -1.74 26.31
N GLU A 19 11.16 -2.25 25.18
CA GLU A 19 10.80 -1.78 23.85
C GLU A 19 9.30 -1.49 23.76
N SER A 20 8.94 -0.21 23.67
CA SER A 20 7.62 0.20 23.21
C SER A 20 7.54 -0.11 21.72
N CYS A 21 7.17 -1.35 21.40
CA CYS A 21 6.65 -1.72 20.10
C CYS A 21 5.31 -1.00 19.90
N ASP A 22 5.37 0.25 19.45
CA ASP A 22 4.21 0.95 18.90
C ASP A 22 3.85 0.26 17.58
N GLU A 23 3.16 -0.88 17.69
CA GLU A 23 2.40 -1.49 16.61
C GLU A 23 1.30 -0.49 16.28
N SER A 24 1.67 0.52 15.50
CA SER A 24 0.78 1.58 15.05
C SER A 24 -0.35 0.90 14.29
N VAL A 25 -1.49 0.72 14.97
CA VAL A 25 -2.78 0.38 14.36
C VAL A 25 -3.06 1.48 13.35
N LYS A 26 -2.60 1.28 12.11
CA LYS A 26 -2.78 2.22 11.01
C LYS A 26 -4.28 2.47 10.90
N SER A 27 -4.71 3.64 11.36
CA SER A 27 -6.11 4.07 11.29
C SER A 27 -6.65 3.88 9.88
N ALA A 28 -7.93 3.52 9.77
CA ALA A 28 -8.56 3.23 8.49
C ALA A 28 -8.40 4.41 7.51
N CYS A 29 -7.93 4.12 6.29
CA CYS A 29 -7.70 5.17 5.30
C CYS A 29 -9.03 5.90 4.95
N PRO A 30 -9.11 7.24 5.10
CA PRO A 30 -10.34 7.99 4.90
C PRO A 30 -10.82 8.00 3.45
N HIS A 31 -9.95 7.63 2.50
CA HIS A 31 -10.25 7.63 1.08
C HIS A 31 -10.94 6.35 0.60
N VAL A 32 -10.95 5.27 1.39
CA VAL A 32 -11.51 3.96 0.99
C VAL A 32 -12.96 4.08 0.52
N ALA A 33 -13.78 4.86 1.24
CA ALA A 33 -15.19 5.00 0.91
C ALA A 33 -15.41 5.52 -0.53
N LYS A 34 -14.59 6.48 -0.98
CA LYS A 34 -14.71 7.14 -2.29
C LYS A 34 -13.87 6.45 -3.37
N ALA A 35 -12.70 5.93 -3.03
CA ALA A 35 -11.74 5.42 -4.00
C ALA A 35 -11.87 3.93 -4.33
N VAL A 36 -12.70 3.19 -3.60
CA VAL A 36 -12.94 1.76 -3.89
C VAL A 36 -14.33 1.57 -4.51
N ASP A 37 -14.40 0.93 -5.67
CA ASP A 37 -15.64 0.54 -6.34
C ASP A 37 -15.57 -0.92 -6.83
N LEU A 38 -16.00 -1.84 -5.96
CA LEU A 38 -16.00 -3.27 -6.26
C LEU A 38 -16.88 -3.63 -7.46
N THR A 39 -17.99 -2.93 -7.70
CA THR A 39 -18.87 -3.21 -8.84
C THR A 39 -18.18 -2.86 -10.15
N ARG A 40 -17.47 -1.73 -10.19
CA ARG A 40 -16.70 -1.31 -11.36
C ARG A 40 -15.50 -2.23 -11.59
N LEU A 41 -14.79 -2.63 -10.52
CA LEU A 41 -13.68 -3.58 -10.60
C LEU A 41 -14.11 -4.94 -11.15
N LYS A 42 -15.24 -5.49 -10.65
CA LYS A 42 -15.84 -6.73 -11.18
C LYS A 42 -16.05 -6.67 -12.69
N LYS A 43 -16.58 -5.55 -13.19
CA LYS A 43 -16.81 -5.35 -14.63
C LYS A 43 -15.50 -5.24 -15.42
N ALA A 44 -14.53 -4.49 -14.90
CA ALA A 44 -13.21 -4.33 -15.52
C ALA A 44 -12.49 -5.68 -15.63
N LEU A 45 -12.44 -6.46 -14.53
CA LEU A 45 -11.79 -7.76 -14.51
C LEU A 45 -12.51 -8.80 -15.37
N LYS A 46 -13.85 -8.78 -15.43
CA LYS A 46 -14.60 -9.70 -16.30
C LYS A 46 -14.36 -9.43 -17.79
N SER A 47 -14.06 -8.19 -18.17
CA SER A 47 -13.89 -7.80 -19.58
C SER A 47 -12.42 -7.84 -20.04
N GLY A 48 -11.49 -7.42 -19.19
CA GLY A 48 -10.06 -7.30 -19.54
C GLY A 48 -9.11 -8.18 -18.74
N GLY A 49 -9.54 -8.75 -17.61
CA GLY A 49 -8.67 -9.57 -16.75
C GLY A 49 -7.49 -8.78 -16.15
N PHE A 50 -6.42 -9.50 -15.82
CA PHE A 50 -5.16 -8.93 -15.35
C PHE A 50 -4.20 -8.71 -16.53
N GLU A 51 -3.69 -7.50 -16.62
CA GLU A 51 -2.73 -7.10 -17.64
C GLU A 51 -1.33 -7.61 -17.26
N ARG A 52 -0.57 -8.07 -18.27
CA ARG A 52 0.83 -8.46 -18.08
C ARG A 52 1.79 -7.29 -18.23
N GLU A 53 1.32 -6.21 -18.82
CA GLU A 53 2.15 -5.09 -19.23
C GLU A 53 1.36 -3.78 -19.09
N CYS A 54 2.04 -2.69 -18.77
CA CYS A 54 1.40 -1.39 -18.63
C CYS A 54 0.95 -0.85 -19.99
N SER A 55 -0.34 -0.55 -20.12
CA SER A 55 -0.94 -0.03 -21.37
C SER A 55 -0.36 1.31 -21.82
N GLU A 56 0.05 2.17 -20.89
CA GLU A 56 0.71 3.44 -21.22
C GLU A 56 2.18 3.23 -21.66
N CYS A 57 2.90 2.26 -21.07
CA CYS A 57 4.26 1.91 -21.53
C CYS A 57 4.24 1.46 -23.00
N LYS A 58 3.24 0.65 -23.38
CA LYS A 58 3.07 0.17 -24.77
C LYS A 58 2.91 1.31 -25.79
N LYS A 59 2.27 2.42 -25.39
CA LYS A 59 2.05 3.57 -26.29
C LYS A 59 3.30 4.39 -26.50
N SER A 60 4.18 4.45 -25.50
CA SER A 60 5.32 5.37 -25.50
C SER A 60 6.52 4.91 -26.35
N ASN A 61 6.56 3.68 -26.88
CA ASN A 61 7.66 3.13 -27.70
C ASN A 61 9.07 3.38 -27.14
N LYS A 62 9.20 3.66 -25.84
CA LYS A 62 10.49 3.81 -25.16
C LYS A 62 11.01 2.41 -24.89
N ILE A 63 11.92 1.97 -25.75
CA ILE A 63 12.74 0.79 -25.52
C ILE A 63 13.81 1.25 -24.53
N GLU A 64 13.58 1.02 -23.24
CA GLU A 64 14.64 1.03 -22.26
C GLU A 64 15.26 -0.38 -22.32
N GLU A 65 16.53 -0.47 -22.72
CA GLU A 65 17.26 -1.73 -22.75
C GLU A 65 17.24 -2.32 -21.33
N PRO A 66 16.65 -3.51 -21.11
CA PRO A 66 16.61 -4.11 -19.80
C PRO A 66 18.04 -4.42 -19.35
N ASP A 67 18.44 -3.92 -18.19
CA ASP A 67 19.72 -4.29 -17.58
C ASP A 67 19.67 -5.78 -17.20
N PRO A 68 20.50 -6.64 -17.81
CA PRO A 68 20.49 -8.08 -17.53
C PRO A 68 20.89 -8.42 -16.09
N ASN A 69 21.41 -7.45 -15.32
CA ASN A 69 21.81 -7.61 -13.93
C ASN A 69 20.76 -7.08 -12.93
N TYR A 70 19.58 -6.63 -13.40
CA TYR A 70 18.51 -6.09 -12.56
C TYR A 70 17.18 -6.82 -12.83
N GLU A 71 16.57 -7.37 -11.78
CA GLU A 71 15.20 -7.85 -11.87
C GLU A 71 14.25 -6.65 -11.86
N GLU A 72 13.75 -6.27 -13.04
CA GLU A 72 12.79 -5.18 -13.16
C GLU A 72 11.46 -5.58 -12.50
N ASP A 73 10.96 -4.76 -11.58
CA ASP A 73 9.62 -4.94 -11.02
C ASP A 73 8.56 -4.66 -12.10
N LEU A 74 8.14 -5.75 -12.77
CA LEU A 74 7.10 -5.74 -13.79
C LEU A 74 5.70 -5.69 -13.19
N SER A 75 5.56 -5.62 -11.85
CA SER A 75 4.26 -5.57 -11.20
C SER A 75 3.48 -4.33 -11.61
N LEU A 76 2.20 -4.53 -11.85
CA LEU A 76 1.28 -3.44 -12.10
C LEU A 76 0.57 -3.04 -10.81
N TRP A 77 0.08 -1.81 -10.81
CA TRP A 77 -0.74 -1.23 -9.77
C TRP A 77 -2.12 -0.99 -10.37
N MET A 78 -3.11 -1.66 -9.82
CA MET A 78 -4.50 -1.57 -10.23
C MET A 78 -5.22 -0.48 -9.43
N CYS A 79 -5.82 0.50 -10.10
CA CYS A 79 -6.69 1.48 -9.46
C CYS A 79 -7.95 0.82 -8.91
N LEU A 80 -8.18 0.93 -7.60
CA LEU A 80 -9.35 0.33 -6.94
C LEU A 80 -10.68 1.06 -7.24
N ARG A 81 -10.62 2.20 -7.93
CA ARG A 81 -11.80 2.93 -8.40
C ARG A 81 -12.30 2.42 -9.74
N CYS A 82 -11.39 2.10 -10.67
CA CYS A 82 -11.75 1.85 -12.07
C CYS A 82 -11.15 0.61 -12.72
N GLY A 83 -10.20 -0.06 -12.07
CA GLY A 83 -9.58 -1.29 -12.58
C GLY A 83 -8.45 -1.06 -13.58
N THR A 84 -8.07 0.18 -13.86
CA THR A 84 -6.93 0.49 -14.73
C THR A 84 -5.63 -0.02 -14.08
N GLN A 85 -4.82 -0.77 -14.83
CA GLN A 85 -3.58 -1.42 -14.36
C GLN A 85 -2.35 -0.77 -15.01
N LEU A 86 -1.46 -0.21 -14.20
CA LEU A 86 -0.36 0.62 -14.68
C LEU A 86 0.93 0.36 -13.91
N CYS A 87 2.09 0.61 -14.52
CA CYS A 87 3.36 0.38 -13.84
C CYS A 87 3.55 1.32 -12.64
N GLY A 88 4.23 0.81 -11.63
CA GLY A 88 4.46 1.51 -10.37
C GLY A 88 5.53 2.61 -10.43
N ARG A 89 5.92 3.07 -9.25
CA ARG A 89 6.90 4.15 -9.08
C ARG A 89 8.32 3.76 -9.46
N ALA A 90 8.65 2.46 -9.39
CA ALA A 90 9.96 1.91 -9.75
C ALA A 90 10.21 1.92 -11.28
N ARG A 91 9.14 2.04 -12.07
CA ARG A 91 9.20 2.14 -13.54
C ARG A 91 8.78 3.55 -13.99
N ASN A 92 7.84 3.65 -14.93
CA ASN A 92 7.42 4.91 -15.53
C ASN A 92 6.38 5.71 -14.73
N LYS A 93 6.06 5.32 -13.49
CA LYS A 93 5.11 6.04 -12.58
C LYS A 93 3.71 6.22 -13.17
N HIS A 94 3.28 5.40 -14.14
CA HIS A 94 1.98 5.57 -14.79
C HIS A 94 0.80 5.47 -13.81
N ALA A 95 0.88 4.63 -12.78
CA ALA A 95 -0.16 4.57 -11.74
C ALA A 95 -0.27 5.89 -10.95
N LEU A 96 0.86 6.55 -10.68
CA LEU A 96 0.88 7.87 -10.02
C LEU A 96 0.34 8.95 -10.96
N ASN A 97 0.72 8.93 -12.23
CA ASN A 97 0.21 9.87 -13.24
C ASN A 97 -1.30 9.71 -13.42
N HIS A 98 -1.82 8.48 -13.38
CA HIS A 98 -3.24 8.21 -13.40
C HIS A 98 -3.97 8.87 -12.23
N PHE A 99 -3.42 8.79 -11.01
CA PHE A 99 -3.97 9.50 -9.85
C PHE A 99 -3.93 11.03 -10.02
N ASN A 100 -2.84 11.59 -10.54
CA ASN A 100 -2.67 13.03 -10.72
C ASN A 100 -3.50 13.61 -11.87
N THR A 101 -3.95 12.78 -12.81
CA THR A 101 -4.82 13.21 -13.91
C THR A 101 -6.17 13.66 -13.34
N PRO A 102 -6.73 14.81 -13.75
CA PRO A 102 -8.04 15.23 -13.29
C PRO A 102 -9.13 14.20 -13.63
N HIS A 103 -9.86 13.73 -12.61
CA HIS A 103 -11.01 12.83 -12.75
C HIS A 103 -12.22 13.42 -12.02
N SER A 104 -13.43 13.01 -12.42
CA SER A 104 -14.65 13.31 -11.66
C SER A 104 -14.74 12.51 -10.36
N ASP A 105 -14.05 11.37 -10.30
CA ASP A 105 -14.05 10.42 -9.19
C ASP A 105 -12.73 10.43 -8.42
N CYS A 106 -12.72 9.82 -7.23
CA CYS A 106 -11.49 9.67 -6.43
C CYS A 106 -10.70 8.41 -6.84
N HIS A 107 -9.49 8.58 -7.39
CA HIS A 107 -8.63 7.48 -7.88
C HIS A 107 -7.39 7.29 -6.98
N SER A 108 -7.54 7.49 -5.67
CA SER A 108 -6.40 7.57 -4.75
C SER A 108 -5.85 6.24 -4.26
N LEU A 109 -6.62 5.15 -4.30
CA LEU A 109 -6.15 3.82 -3.88
C LEU A 109 -5.80 2.93 -5.07
N THR A 110 -4.65 2.28 -4.98
CA THR A 110 -4.20 1.21 -5.87
C THR A 110 -3.79 -0.03 -5.10
N ALA A 111 -3.86 -1.20 -5.75
CA ALA A 111 -3.29 -2.45 -5.25
C ALA A 111 -2.26 -3.00 -6.23
N ASN A 112 -1.13 -3.47 -5.72
CA ASN A 112 -0.13 -4.19 -6.50
C ASN A 112 -0.71 -5.55 -6.94
N THR A 113 -0.60 -5.87 -8.23
CA THR A 113 -1.19 -7.09 -8.82
C THR A 113 -0.41 -8.38 -8.52
N THR A 114 0.77 -8.26 -7.92
CA THR A 114 1.67 -9.37 -7.57
C THR A 114 1.71 -9.56 -6.05
N THR A 115 2.07 -8.51 -5.32
CA THR A 115 2.25 -8.57 -3.85
C THR A 115 0.97 -8.32 -3.08
N TRP A 116 -0.03 -7.69 -3.71
CA TRP A 116 -1.28 -7.25 -3.09
C TRP A 116 -1.13 -6.15 -2.04
N ASP A 117 0.02 -5.47 -2.03
CA ASP A 117 0.21 -4.26 -1.26
C ASP A 117 -0.74 -3.18 -1.75
N ILE A 118 -1.30 -2.42 -0.82
CA ILE A 118 -2.27 -1.38 -1.13
C ILE A 118 -1.65 -0.05 -0.77
N TYR A 119 -1.73 0.90 -1.70
CA TYR A 119 -1.18 2.23 -1.52
C TYR A 119 -2.26 3.28 -1.74
N CYS A 120 -2.28 4.28 -0.87
CA CYS A 120 -3.12 5.47 -1.02
C CYS A 120 -2.25 6.66 -1.41
N TYR A 121 -2.37 7.15 -2.64
CA TYR A 121 -1.61 8.31 -3.12
C TYR A 121 -1.97 9.61 -2.39
N SER A 122 -3.23 9.79 -1.99
CA SER A 122 -3.65 10.97 -1.21
C SER A 122 -3.09 10.99 0.21
N CYS A 123 -2.95 9.82 0.85
CA CYS A 123 -2.32 9.71 2.16
C CYS A 123 -0.79 9.55 2.08
N ASN A 124 -0.28 9.27 0.88
CA ASN A 124 1.12 8.96 0.60
C ASN A 124 1.68 7.85 1.50
N ASN A 125 0.88 6.82 1.78
CA ASN A 125 1.28 5.68 2.60
C ASN A 125 0.57 4.37 2.17
N GLU A 126 1.09 3.26 2.67
CA GLU A 126 0.46 1.95 2.55
C GLU A 126 -0.78 1.84 3.44
N VAL A 127 -1.77 1.10 2.95
CA VAL A 127 -3.04 0.86 3.62
C VAL A 127 -3.20 -0.63 3.90
N THR A 128 -3.47 -0.99 5.15
CA THR A 128 -3.75 -2.38 5.49
C THR A 128 -5.12 -2.80 4.97
N ALA A 129 -5.21 -3.91 4.23
CA ALA A 129 -6.48 -4.39 3.64
C ALA A 129 -7.60 -4.56 4.69
N SER A 130 -7.25 -5.10 5.86
CA SER A 130 -8.16 -5.34 6.99
C SER A 130 -8.60 -4.07 7.73
N SER A 131 -8.02 -2.90 7.44
CA SER A 131 -8.40 -1.63 8.07
C SER A 131 -9.81 -1.16 7.71
N SER A 132 -10.42 -1.73 6.67
CA SER A 132 -11.81 -1.46 6.28
C SER A 132 -12.46 -2.69 5.67
N LYS A 133 -13.68 -3.03 6.12
CA LYS A 133 -14.48 -4.12 5.55
C LYS A 133 -14.64 -4.00 4.03
N LYS A 134 -14.92 -2.79 3.54
CA LYS A 134 -15.09 -2.52 2.10
C LYS A 134 -13.81 -2.80 1.32
N LEU A 135 -12.65 -2.40 1.86
CA LEU A 135 -11.36 -2.64 1.22
C LEU A 135 -11.01 -4.12 1.26
N HIS A 136 -11.16 -4.77 2.42
CA HIS A 136 -10.90 -6.19 2.59
C HIS A 136 -11.72 -7.05 1.61
N GLU A 137 -13.04 -6.86 1.55
CA GLU A 137 -13.91 -7.57 0.61
C GLU A 137 -13.52 -7.34 -0.86
N CYS A 138 -13.07 -6.12 -1.17
CA CYS A 138 -12.61 -5.78 -2.51
C CYS A 138 -11.35 -6.57 -2.87
N ILE A 139 -10.35 -6.58 -1.99
CA ILE A 139 -9.08 -7.25 -2.23
C ILE A 139 -9.26 -8.77 -2.26
N GLU A 140 -10.07 -9.33 -1.36
CA GLU A 140 -10.43 -10.75 -1.39
C GLU A 140 -11.13 -11.17 -2.68
N TYR A 141 -11.90 -10.27 -3.32
CA TYR A 141 -12.48 -10.57 -4.62
C TYR A 141 -11.44 -10.50 -5.74
N VAL A 142 -10.59 -9.47 -5.75
CA VAL A 142 -9.60 -9.26 -6.82
C VAL A 142 -8.52 -10.35 -6.79
N LYS A 143 -8.17 -10.89 -5.62
CA LYS A 143 -7.16 -11.95 -5.44
C LYS A 143 -7.62 -13.35 -5.86
N LYS A 144 -8.92 -13.55 -6.08
CA LYS A 144 -9.52 -14.84 -6.44
C LYS A 144 -9.48 -15.06 -7.95
#